data_AF-A0A3B3CFK4-F1
#
_entry.id   AF-A0A3B3CFK4-F1
#
_cell.length_a   1.000
_cell.length_b   1.000
_cell.length_c   1.000
_cell.angle_alpha   90.00
_cell.angle_beta   90.00
_cell.angle_gamma   90.00
#
_symmetry.space_group_name_H-M   'P 1'
#
loop_
_entity.id
_entity.type
_entity.pdbx_description
1 polymer ?
#
loop_
_entity_poly.entity_id
_entity_poly.type
_entity_poly.pdbx_seq_one_letter_code
_entity_poly.pdbx_strand_id
1 'polypeptide(L)'
;MKVIHKNAIKTIVFCVLLLGALFHFWNPWTSLRVDVRPREGGPIQEQIFAKTANLIGLYPDVPFHIKEAVAHRLAQNTCVCKADEKTFKVPLLNQFFPPVWAQNLQKAFLGNHPDPEGVKRHRTQEYDKFKIRSSSPADVLIVAEANNPLQYPSQGVEVQPLKTIIIPGLALKQNKRSNYLVNLTAELGTFDVAATVEGVFIKGGGEKHITLSGSRLSALNQQLQFVTYTSIVFHPKTADSVQFATEGHQAFFTIKIGHRTIPNLYNSGHSRDYNITALVTIATKTFLRYDKLKDLIDSIREYYPSITIVIADDNEHPQPVTGPHIEHYIMPFGKGWFAGRNLAVSQVTTKYVLWVDDDFIFTANTKLEKMVDILERTTLDLVGGAVREVTGYAATFRHTISVEKGGTEGDCLHIRLGYHHVIEGFPNCVVADAVINFFMGRTDKMRQVGFDPRLSRRGHLEFFIDGLGLLHIGSCSDVIINHASKIVLPWRKTDEQKAYEKFRYSVQSNLSDEIFYFKYRMKCSTSQ
;
A
#
# COMPACT_ATOMS: atom_id res chain seq x y z
N MET A 1 1.87 -18.58 -85.61
CA MET A 1 1.70 -17.21 -86.13
C MET A 1 0.71 -16.47 -85.23
N LYS A 2 1.14 -15.33 -84.64
CA LYS A 2 0.37 -14.18 -84.08
C LYS A 2 -0.76 -14.46 -83.07
N VAL A 3 -0.55 -14.24 -81.77
CA VAL A 3 -0.64 -12.93 -81.03
C VAL A 3 -1.95 -12.19 -81.29
N ILE A 4 -2.89 -12.30 -80.36
CA ILE A 4 -4.07 -11.43 -80.22
C ILE A 4 -3.96 -10.67 -78.90
N HIS A 5 -4.27 -9.37 -78.97
CA HIS A 5 -4.01 -8.31 -78.00
C HIS A 5 -4.55 -8.54 -76.58
N LYS A 6 -3.63 -8.56 -75.59
CA LYS A 6 -3.88 -8.59 -74.14
C LYS A 6 -4.63 -7.36 -73.58
N ASN A 7 -4.86 -6.32 -74.37
CA ASN A 7 -5.50 -5.09 -73.90
C ASN A 7 -7.04 -5.09 -74.00
N ALA A 8 -7.66 -5.95 -74.82
CA ALA A 8 -9.12 -6.01 -74.91
C ALA A 8 -9.77 -6.76 -73.73
N ILE A 9 -9.08 -7.76 -73.18
CA ILE A 9 -9.60 -8.61 -72.10
C ILE A 9 -9.64 -7.86 -70.76
N LYS A 10 -8.67 -6.98 -70.51
CA LYS A 10 -8.62 -6.19 -69.26
C LYS A 10 -9.75 -5.16 -69.17
N THR A 11 -10.16 -4.56 -70.28
CA THR A 11 -11.25 -3.58 -70.31
C THR A 11 -12.60 -4.25 -70.06
N ILE A 12 -12.82 -5.46 -70.59
CA ILE A 12 -14.07 -6.21 -70.41
C ILE A 12 -14.24 -6.64 -68.95
N VAL A 13 -13.17 -7.11 -68.29
CA VAL A 13 -13.24 -7.54 -66.88
C VAL A 13 -13.53 -6.35 -65.95
N PHE A 14 -12.98 -5.16 -66.25
CA PHE A 14 -13.21 -3.97 -65.44
C PHE A 14 -14.65 -3.44 -65.57
N CYS A 15 -15.25 -3.49 -66.77
CA CYS A 15 -16.64 -3.09 -66.97
C CYS A 15 -17.65 -4.04 -66.29
N VAL A 16 -17.37 -5.35 -66.27
CA VAL A 16 -18.25 -6.34 -65.61
C VAL A 16 -18.22 -6.17 -64.09
N LEU A 17 -17.07 -5.85 -63.49
CA LEU A 17 -16.96 -5.61 -62.05
C LEU A 17 -17.64 -4.30 -61.62
N LEU A 18 -17.59 -3.25 -62.45
CA LEU A 18 -18.30 -1.99 -62.17
C LEU A 18 -19.83 -2.12 -62.29
N LEU A 19 -20.31 -2.92 -63.25
CA LEU A 19 -21.74 -3.23 -63.40
C LEU A 19 -22.27 -4.10 -62.25
N GLY A 20 -21.45 -5.03 -61.72
CA GLY A 20 -21.79 -5.82 -60.54
C GLY A 20 -21.86 -5.00 -59.24
N ALA A 21 -21.01 -3.97 -59.10
CA ALA A 21 -21.05 -3.06 -57.96
C ALA A 21 -22.25 -2.09 -58.00
N LEU A 22 -22.67 -1.64 -59.18
CA LEU A 22 -23.84 -0.78 -59.35
C LEU A 22 -25.17 -1.53 -59.15
N PHE A 23 -25.23 -2.84 -59.45
CA PHE A 23 -26.40 -3.68 -59.18
C PHE A 23 -26.58 -4.04 -57.69
N HIS A 24 -25.50 -3.98 -56.89
CA HIS A 24 -25.60 -4.19 -55.44
C HIS A 24 -26.11 -2.96 -54.66
N PHE A 25 -26.08 -1.77 -55.27
CA PHE A 25 -26.48 -0.51 -54.63
C PHE A 25 -27.85 0.03 -55.07
N TRP A 26 -28.59 -0.70 -55.90
CA TRP A 26 -29.96 -0.33 -56.27
C TRP A 26 -30.94 -1.50 -56.19
N ASN A 27 -31.65 -1.57 -55.06
CA ASN A 27 -33.05 -1.95 -55.09
C ASN A 27 -33.84 -1.15 -54.04
N PRO A 28 -34.81 -0.30 -54.47
CA PRO A 28 -35.69 0.46 -53.60
C PRO A 28 -37.05 -0.25 -53.41
N TRP A 29 -37.82 0.23 -52.42
CA TRP A 29 -39.20 -0.15 -52.00
C TRP A 29 -39.37 -1.41 -51.14
N THR A 30 -40.20 -1.49 -50.09
CA THR A 30 -40.95 -0.57 -49.20
C THR A 30 -41.48 -1.47 -48.09
N SER A 31 -41.42 -1.05 -46.81
CA SER A 31 -42.62 -1.04 -45.94
C SER A 31 -42.30 -0.33 -44.61
N LEU A 32 -43.16 0.64 -44.26
CA LEU A 32 -43.28 1.17 -42.90
C LEU A 32 -43.50 0.02 -41.92
N ARG A 33 -42.62 -0.12 -40.93
CA ARG A 33 -42.97 -0.68 -39.63
C ARG A 33 -42.43 0.25 -38.55
N VAL A 34 -43.35 0.93 -37.89
CA VAL A 34 -43.12 1.61 -36.62
C VAL A 34 -42.90 0.52 -35.58
N ASP A 35 -41.69 0.42 -35.04
CA ASP A 35 -41.43 -0.42 -33.88
C ASP A 35 -41.85 0.35 -32.62
N VAL A 36 -42.94 -0.10 -32.01
CA VAL A 36 -43.44 0.37 -30.71
C VAL A 36 -42.91 -0.60 -29.66
N ARG A 37 -41.62 -0.47 -29.33
CA ARG A 37 -41.00 -1.15 -28.18
C ARG A 37 -40.11 -0.17 -27.42
N PRO A 38 -40.02 -0.28 -26.08
CA PRO A 38 -39.27 0.67 -25.27
C PRO A 38 -37.81 0.65 -25.70
N ARG A 39 -37.23 1.83 -25.97
CA ARG A 39 -35.79 1.98 -26.15
C ARG A 39 -35.07 1.31 -24.98
N GLU A 40 -34.28 0.29 -25.27
CA GLU A 40 -33.27 -0.24 -24.35
C GLU A 40 -32.35 0.91 -23.93
N GLY A 41 -32.26 1.14 -22.62
CA GLY A 41 -31.38 2.14 -22.04
C GLY A 41 -29.92 1.79 -22.36
N GLY A 42 -29.10 2.79 -22.68
CA GLY A 42 -27.70 2.56 -23.02
C GLY A 42 -26.87 1.97 -21.86
N PRO A 43 -25.68 1.41 -22.14
CA PRO A 43 -24.82 0.77 -21.14
C PRO A 43 -24.39 1.69 -19.98
N ILE A 44 -24.46 3.01 -20.14
CA ILE A 44 -24.19 4.00 -19.08
C ILE A 44 -25.35 4.08 -18.09
N GLN A 45 -26.58 3.92 -18.58
CA GLN A 45 -27.79 3.91 -17.78
C GLN A 45 -27.75 2.70 -16.84
N GLU A 46 -27.57 1.48 -17.35
CA GLU A 46 -27.43 0.28 -16.50
C GLU A 46 -26.31 0.36 -15.45
N GLN A 47 -25.22 1.12 -15.71
CA GLN A 47 -24.08 1.25 -14.80
C GLN A 47 -24.25 2.27 -13.68
N ILE A 48 -24.85 3.44 -13.96
CA ILE A 48 -25.31 4.34 -12.90
C ILE A 48 -26.31 3.57 -12.04
N PHE A 49 -27.25 2.88 -12.69
CA PHE A 49 -28.21 2.02 -12.02
C PHE A 49 -27.53 0.93 -11.19
N ALA A 50 -26.40 0.32 -11.58
CA ALA A 50 -25.70 -0.65 -10.74
C ALA A 50 -25.04 -0.04 -9.47
N LYS A 51 -24.50 1.19 -9.56
CA LYS A 51 -23.95 1.93 -8.40
C LYS A 51 -25.02 2.55 -7.51
N THR A 52 -26.21 2.80 -8.06
CA THR A 52 -27.36 3.39 -7.38
C THR A 52 -28.54 2.41 -7.27
N ALA A 53 -28.35 1.10 -7.50
CA ALA A 53 -29.44 0.13 -7.57
C ALA A 53 -30.21 0.05 -6.25
N ASN A 54 -29.47 0.12 -5.14
CA ASN A 54 -30.04 0.19 -3.78
C ASN A 54 -30.63 1.58 -3.44
N LEU A 55 -30.31 2.63 -4.22
CA LEU A 55 -30.69 4.03 -3.96
C LEU A 55 -31.89 4.49 -4.84
N ILE A 56 -31.98 4.02 -6.09
CA ILE A 56 -33.09 4.27 -7.02
C ILE A 56 -34.40 3.64 -6.51
N GLY A 57 -34.30 2.51 -5.79
CA GLY A 57 -35.45 1.87 -5.15
C GLY A 57 -36.16 2.73 -4.08
N LEU A 58 -35.55 3.81 -3.60
CA LEU A 58 -36.15 4.69 -2.59
C LEU A 58 -37.17 5.67 -3.18
N TYR A 59 -37.08 5.99 -4.47
CA TYR A 59 -37.96 6.96 -5.15
C TYR A 59 -38.31 6.50 -6.58
N PRO A 60 -39.06 5.40 -6.75
CA PRO A 60 -39.35 4.82 -8.07
C PRO A 60 -40.20 5.73 -8.96
N ASP A 61 -40.99 6.63 -8.38
CA ASP A 61 -41.97 7.46 -9.09
C ASP A 61 -41.45 8.86 -9.48
N VAL A 62 -40.16 9.14 -9.28
CA VAL A 62 -39.59 10.45 -9.59
C VAL A 62 -38.69 10.36 -10.84
N PRO A 63 -39.04 11.05 -11.94
CA PRO A 63 -38.30 10.97 -13.20
C PRO A 63 -36.99 11.76 -13.15
N PHE A 64 -35.96 11.22 -13.82
CA PHE A 64 -34.65 11.86 -13.94
C PHE A 64 -34.02 11.64 -15.32
N HIS A 65 -33.12 12.54 -15.69
CA HIS A 65 -32.36 12.50 -16.94
C HIS A 65 -30.87 12.45 -16.65
N ILE A 66 -30.16 11.49 -17.26
CA ILE A 66 -28.71 11.35 -17.06
C ILE A 66 -27.97 12.50 -17.74
N LYS A 67 -27.03 13.11 -17.02
CA LYS A 67 -26.10 14.10 -17.55
C LYS A 67 -24.84 13.38 -18.01
N GLU A 68 -24.85 12.90 -19.25
CA GLU A 68 -23.79 12.04 -19.81
C GLU A 68 -22.38 12.62 -19.62
N ALA A 69 -22.21 13.93 -19.83
CA ALA A 69 -20.93 14.63 -19.69
C ALA A 69 -20.28 14.51 -18.29
N VAL A 70 -21.08 14.28 -17.25
CA VAL A 70 -20.62 14.07 -15.86
C VAL A 70 -20.57 12.58 -15.55
N ALA A 71 -21.60 11.82 -15.94
CA ALA A 71 -21.67 10.38 -15.75
C ALA A 71 -20.45 9.64 -16.31
N HIS A 72 -19.95 10.05 -17.47
CA HIS A 72 -18.75 9.48 -18.08
C HIS A 72 -17.46 9.64 -17.26
N ARG A 73 -17.42 10.59 -16.33
CA ARG A 73 -16.24 10.82 -15.45
C ARG A 73 -16.21 9.88 -14.26
N LEU A 74 -17.34 9.26 -13.93
CA LEU A 74 -17.43 8.30 -12.83
C LEU A 74 -16.68 7.02 -13.20
N ALA A 75 -15.99 6.45 -12.22
CA ALA A 75 -15.29 5.18 -12.42
C ALA A 75 -16.28 4.09 -12.88
N GLN A 76 -15.97 3.42 -13.98
CA GLN A 76 -16.71 2.26 -14.45
C GLN A 76 -16.35 1.06 -13.56
N ASN A 77 -17.33 0.26 -13.14
CA ASN A 77 -17.11 -0.93 -12.28
C ASN A 77 -16.30 -2.04 -12.98
N THR A 78 -15.84 -1.80 -14.21
CA THR A 78 -14.99 -2.67 -15.00
C THR A 78 -13.67 -1.96 -15.27
N CYS A 79 -12.58 -2.50 -14.74
CA CYS A 79 -11.23 -2.09 -15.13
C CYS A 79 -10.87 -2.81 -16.44
N VAL A 80 -10.62 -2.06 -17.52
CA VAL A 80 -10.21 -2.62 -18.80
C VAL A 80 -8.91 -1.94 -19.23
N CYS A 81 -7.89 -2.74 -19.54
CA CYS A 81 -6.67 -2.24 -20.15
C CYS A 81 -6.94 -1.94 -21.63
N LYS A 82 -7.16 -0.67 -21.97
CA LYS A 82 -7.21 -0.20 -23.36
C LYS A 82 -5.99 0.68 -23.60
N ALA A 83 -5.27 0.43 -24.69
CA ALA A 83 -4.26 1.38 -25.16
C ALA A 83 -4.99 2.60 -25.73
N ASP A 84 -4.44 3.80 -25.53
CA ASP A 84 -5.05 5.02 -26.07
C ASP A 84 -5.14 4.93 -27.60
N GLU A 85 -6.36 5.06 -28.14
CA GLU A 85 -6.62 5.00 -29.59
C GLU A 85 -5.94 6.17 -30.34
N LYS A 86 -5.61 7.27 -29.64
CA LYS A 86 -4.94 8.45 -30.19
C LYS A 86 -3.43 8.31 -30.22
N THR A 87 -2.92 7.32 -30.95
CA THR A 87 -1.52 7.38 -31.40
C THR A 87 -1.48 8.15 -32.71
N PHE A 88 -0.99 9.39 -32.68
CA PHE A 88 -0.57 10.10 -33.89
C PHE A 88 0.50 9.23 -34.57
N LYS A 89 0.13 8.53 -35.65
CA LYS A 89 1.06 7.72 -36.44
C LYS A 89 1.94 8.65 -37.29
N VAL A 90 2.88 9.33 -36.66
CA VAL A 90 3.93 10.07 -37.35
C VAL A 90 5.09 9.11 -37.62
N PRO A 91 5.50 8.91 -38.89
CA PRO A 91 6.71 8.14 -39.21
C PRO A 91 7.92 8.77 -38.49
N LEU A 92 8.83 7.94 -37.94
CA LEU A 92 9.97 8.25 -37.05
C LEU A 92 9.71 8.41 -35.54
N LEU A 93 8.51 8.72 -35.03
CA LEU A 93 8.32 8.91 -33.58
C LEU A 93 8.36 7.59 -32.78
N ASN A 94 7.98 6.46 -33.38
CA ASN A 94 8.07 5.12 -32.76
C ASN A 94 9.50 4.68 -32.42
N GLN A 95 10.51 5.37 -32.94
CA GLN A 95 11.92 5.09 -32.69
C GLN A 95 12.45 5.82 -31.44
N PHE A 96 11.76 6.89 -31.03
CA PHE A 96 12.11 7.71 -29.87
C PHE A 96 11.15 7.54 -28.68
N PHE A 97 9.94 7.05 -28.92
CA PHE A 97 8.95 6.80 -27.88
C PHE A 97 8.34 5.40 -28.04
N PRO A 98 8.39 4.56 -26.99
CA PRO A 98 7.73 3.25 -27.03
C PRO A 98 6.23 3.44 -27.28
N PRO A 99 5.59 2.58 -28.09
CA PRO A 99 4.16 2.68 -28.37
C PRO A 99 3.35 2.52 -27.09
N VAL A 100 2.21 3.20 -27.01
CA VAL A 100 1.23 2.99 -25.93
C VAL A 100 0.77 1.54 -26.00
N TRP A 101 1.01 0.79 -24.93
CA TRP A 101 0.72 -0.64 -24.86
C TRP A 101 -0.24 -0.93 -23.70
N ALA A 102 -1.06 -1.96 -23.88
CA ALA A 102 -1.95 -2.48 -22.86
C ALA A 102 -1.75 -3.99 -22.80
N GLN A 103 -1.57 -4.53 -21.59
CA GLN A 103 -1.36 -5.96 -21.38
C GLN A 103 -2.32 -6.49 -20.32
N ASN A 104 -2.96 -7.62 -20.64
CA ASN A 104 -3.68 -8.39 -19.64
C ASN A 104 -2.67 -9.25 -18.86
N LEU A 105 -2.24 -8.75 -17.69
CA LEU A 105 -1.24 -9.42 -16.85
C LEU A 105 -1.70 -10.80 -16.36
N GLN A 106 -3.00 -10.99 -16.10
CA GLN A 106 -3.53 -12.28 -15.69
C GLN A 106 -3.36 -13.32 -16.80
N LYS A 107 -3.75 -12.99 -18.03
CA LYS A 107 -3.59 -13.89 -19.18
C LYS A 107 -2.11 -14.15 -19.47
N ALA A 108 -1.27 -13.12 -19.39
CA ALA A 108 0.16 -13.22 -19.65
C ALA A 108 0.88 -14.13 -18.65
N PHE A 109 0.56 -14.02 -17.36
CA PHE A 109 1.20 -14.82 -16.31
C PHE A 109 0.62 -16.24 -16.20
N LEU A 110 -0.71 -16.36 -16.23
CA LEU A 110 -1.39 -17.64 -15.97
C LEU A 110 -1.46 -18.56 -17.20
N GLY A 111 -1.31 -18.03 -18.42
CA GLY A 111 -1.54 -18.80 -19.65
C GLY A 111 -0.68 -20.06 -19.79
N ASN A 112 0.54 -20.05 -19.22
CA ASN A 112 1.47 -21.17 -19.25
C ASN A 112 1.86 -21.66 -17.83
N HIS A 113 1.14 -21.23 -16.79
CA HIS A 113 1.49 -21.62 -15.42
C HIS A 113 1.00 -23.05 -15.14
N PRO A 114 1.80 -23.92 -14.51
CA PRO A 114 1.43 -25.33 -14.26
C PRO A 114 0.22 -25.48 -13.34
N ASP A 115 -0.01 -24.53 -12.44
CA ASP A 115 -1.19 -24.46 -11.57
C ASP A 115 -1.76 -23.03 -11.51
N PRO A 116 -2.64 -22.64 -12.44
CA PRO A 116 -3.21 -21.30 -12.48
C PRO A 116 -4.19 -21.01 -11.33
N GLU A 117 -4.95 -22.02 -10.90
CA GLU A 117 -6.00 -21.87 -9.88
C GLU A 117 -5.41 -21.79 -8.48
N GLY A 118 -4.35 -22.56 -8.20
CA GLY A 118 -3.54 -22.37 -6.99
C GLY A 118 -3.08 -20.93 -6.88
N VAL A 119 -2.37 -20.42 -7.89
CA VAL A 119 -1.82 -19.05 -7.88
C VAL A 119 -2.88 -17.99 -7.61
N LYS A 120 -4.06 -18.11 -8.24
CA LYS A 120 -5.20 -17.20 -7.96
C LYS A 120 -5.60 -17.26 -6.50
N ARG A 121 -5.74 -18.46 -5.92
CA ARG A 121 -6.05 -18.66 -4.50
C ARG A 121 -4.97 -18.04 -3.60
N HIS A 122 -3.68 -18.21 -3.92
CA HIS A 122 -2.58 -17.58 -3.15
C HIS A 122 -2.74 -16.08 -3.12
N ARG A 123 -2.94 -15.51 -4.31
CA ARG A 123 -2.96 -14.07 -4.50
C ARG A 123 -4.13 -13.49 -3.71
N THR A 124 -5.28 -14.16 -3.69
CA THR A 124 -6.43 -13.79 -2.87
C THR A 124 -6.08 -13.86 -1.37
N GLN A 125 -5.49 -14.96 -0.90
CA GLN A 125 -5.10 -15.11 0.51
C GLN A 125 -4.10 -14.03 0.97
N GLU A 126 -3.05 -13.78 0.18
CA GLU A 126 -2.08 -12.72 0.47
C GLU A 126 -2.71 -11.33 0.45
N TYR A 127 -3.66 -11.10 -0.47
CA TYR A 127 -4.41 -9.84 -0.53
C TYR A 127 -5.36 -9.66 0.65
N ASP A 128 -6.04 -10.72 1.10
CA ASP A 128 -6.90 -10.68 2.28
C ASP A 128 -6.11 -10.37 3.55
N LYS A 129 -4.96 -11.04 3.72
CA LYS A 129 -4.01 -10.72 4.79
C LYS A 129 -3.53 -9.27 4.73
N PHE A 130 -3.23 -8.76 3.52
CA PHE A 130 -2.87 -7.35 3.34
C PHE A 130 -4.00 -6.42 3.78
N LYS A 131 -5.25 -6.68 3.34
CA LYS A 131 -6.42 -5.87 3.71
C LYS A 131 -6.57 -5.77 5.22
N ILE A 132 -6.54 -6.89 5.95
CA ILE A 132 -6.69 -6.93 7.42
C ILE A 132 -5.69 -6.00 8.11
N ARG A 133 -4.43 -5.96 7.62
CA ARG A 133 -3.37 -5.12 8.19
C ARG A 133 -3.48 -3.65 7.80
N SER A 134 -3.88 -3.38 6.56
CA SER A 134 -3.95 -2.02 6.02
C SER A 134 -5.27 -1.30 6.34
N SER A 135 -6.33 -2.04 6.67
CA SER A 135 -7.65 -1.47 6.90
C SER A 135 -7.73 -0.82 8.27
N SER A 136 -8.14 0.45 8.31
CA SER A 136 -8.54 1.10 9.55
C SER A 136 -10.07 1.15 9.66
N PRO A 137 -10.65 0.94 10.86
CA PRO A 137 -12.06 1.27 11.12
C PRO A 137 -12.41 2.72 10.74
N ALA A 138 -11.43 3.63 10.74
CA ALA A 138 -11.60 5.03 10.31
C ALA A 138 -11.76 5.22 8.78
N ASP A 139 -11.57 4.16 7.99
CA ASP A 139 -11.76 4.17 6.54
C ASP A 139 -13.13 3.60 6.12
N VAL A 140 -13.89 3.02 7.06
CA VAL A 140 -15.23 2.48 6.80
C VAL A 140 -16.20 3.62 6.51
N LEU A 141 -17.03 3.46 5.48
CA LEU A 141 -18.11 4.40 5.15
C LEU A 141 -19.17 4.36 6.25
N ILE A 142 -19.36 5.49 6.93
CA ILE A 142 -20.42 5.69 7.91
C ILE A 142 -21.26 6.87 7.44
N VAL A 143 -22.57 6.67 7.36
CA VAL A 143 -23.54 7.71 7.06
C VAL A 143 -24.20 8.11 8.37
N ALA A 144 -24.10 9.39 8.72
CA ALA A 144 -24.82 9.95 9.84
C ALA A 144 -26.29 10.09 9.46
N GLU A 145 -27.15 9.37 10.17
CA GLU A 145 -28.59 9.55 10.08
C GLU A 145 -28.98 10.98 10.51
N ALA A 146 -30.10 11.46 9.96
CA ALA A 146 -30.55 12.84 10.14
C ALA A 146 -31.08 13.12 11.57
N ASN A 147 -30.17 13.26 12.53
CA ASN A 147 -30.43 13.85 13.86
C ASN A 147 -30.37 15.39 13.83
N ASN A 148 -29.69 15.93 12.82
CA ASN A 148 -29.88 17.24 12.20
C ASN A 148 -30.66 16.95 10.90
N PRO A 149 -31.50 17.86 10.33
CA PRO A 149 -32.20 17.59 9.07
C PRO A 149 -31.31 17.09 7.92
N LEU A 150 -29.99 17.25 8.02
CA LEU A 150 -28.99 16.79 7.06
C LEU A 150 -28.50 15.35 7.37
N GLN A 151 -28.63 14.46 6.38
CA GLN A 151 -27.99 13.15 6.34
C GLN A 151 -26.75 13.24 5.43
N TYR A 152 -25.60 12.73 5.88
CA TYR A 152 -24.34 12.89 5.17
C TYR A 152 -23.32 11.80 5.55
N PRO A 153 -22.31 11.53 4.71
CA PRO A 153 -21.31 10.52 5.01
C PRO A 153 -20.26 11.08 5.99
N SER A 154 -20.44 10.84 7.28
CA SER A 154 -19.55 11.36 8.33
C SER A 154 -18.13 10.79 8.25
N GLN A 155 -17.94 9.64 7.61
CA GLN A 155 -16.64 8.99 7.49
C GLN A 155 -16.54 8.14 6.20
N GLY A 156 -15.31 7.90 5.73
CA GLY A 156 -15.00 6.81 4.79
C GLY A 156 -15.20 7.14 3.31
N VAL A 157 -15.45 8.41 2.96
CA VAL A 157 -15.47 8.85 1.56
C VAL A 157 -14.04 9.06 1.08
N GLU A 158 -13.71 8.45 -0.06
CA GLU A 158 -12.39 8.52 -0.68
C GLU A 158 -12.51 8.73 -2.19
N VAL A 159 -11.64 9.57 -2.75
CA VAL A 159 -11.51 9.82 -4.18
C VAL A 159 -10.04 9.88 -4.59
N GLN A 160 -9.74 9.34 -5.77
CA GLN A 160 -8.40 9.51 -6.34
C GLN A 160 -8.19 10.96 -6.80
N PRO A 161 -6.95 11.47 -6.77
CA PRO A 161 -6.65 12.79 -7.30
C PRO A 161 -7.18 12.96 -8.73
N LEU A 162 -7.83 14.09 -9.00
CA LEU A 162 -8.39 14.43 -10.31
C LEU A 162 -9.48 13.47 -10.83
N LYS A 163 -10.09 12.66 -9.94
CA LYS A 163 -11.21 11.77 -10.27
C LYS A 163 -12.52 12.26 -9.67
N THR A 164 -13.61 11.70 -10.19
CA THR A 164 -14.99 12.01 -9.81
C THR A 164 -15.64 10.81 -9.11
N ILE A 165 -16.36 11.09 -8.02
CA ILE A 165 -17.19 10.11 -7.30
C ILE A 165 -18.61 10.66 -7.11
N ILE A 166 -19.57 9.77 -6.85
CA ILE A 166 -20.86 10.15 -6.26
C ILE A 166 -20.65 10.25 -4.75
N ILE A 167 -21.20 11.28 -4.10
CA ILE A 167 -21.15 11.42 -2.64
C ILE A 167 -22.23 10.53 -2.04
N PRO A 168 -21.88 9.48 -1.29
CA PRO A 168 -22.88 8.55 -0.74
C PRO A 168 -23.66 9.19 0.42
N GLY A 169 -24.93 8.84 0.54
CA GLY A 169 -25.71 9.08 1.76
C GLY A 169 -26.22 10.50 1.99
N LEU A 170 -26.08 11.42 1.03
CA LEU A 170 -26.67 12.77 1.13
C LEU A 170 -28.20 12.70 1.09
N ALA A 171 -28.85 13.26 2.10
CA ALA A 171 -30.30 13.46 2.11
C ALA A 171 -30.71 14.60 3.05
N LEU A 172 -31.93 15.09 2.88
CA LEU A 172 -32.63 16.02 3.75
C LEU A 172 -33.84 15.32 4.36
N LYS A 173 -33.95 15.30 5.70
CA LYS A 173 -35.14 14.88 6.44
C LYS A 173 -35.70 16.08 7.19
N GLN A 174 -36.81 16.62 6.69
CA GLN A 174 -37.45 17.79 7.28
C GLN A 174 -38.97 17.73 7.10
N ASN A 175 -39.71 18.42 7.98
CA ASN A 175 -41.16 18.57 7.87
C ASN A 175 -41.58 19.24 6.56
N LYS A 176 -42.88 19.14 6.24
CA LYS A 176 -43.45 19.72 5.02
C LYS A 176 -43.19 21.23 4.95
N ARG A 177 -42.61 21.68 3.83
CA ARG A 177 -42.31 23.09 3.55
C ARG A 177 -42.72 23.45 2.12
N SER A 178 -42.82 24.75 1.85
CA SER A 178 -43.13 25.29 0.52
C SER A 178 -41.97 25.12 -0.47
N ASN A 179 -40.74 25.25 0.02
CA ASN A 179 -39.52 25.03 -0.74
C ASN A 179 -38.45 24.45 0.18
N TYR A 180 -37.64 23.55 -0.37
CA TYR A 180 -36.47 22.99 0.29
C TYR A 180 -35.22 23.52 -0.39
N LEU A 181 -34.19 23.80 0.40
CA LEU A 181 -32.91 24.30 -0.11
C LEU A 181 -31.77 23.63 0.64
N VAL A 182 -30.77 23.18 -0.12
CA VAL A 182 -29.52 22.65 0.41
C VAL A 182 -28.34 23.19 -0.36
N ASN A 183 -27.24 23.41 0.35
CA ASN A 183 -26.00 23.94 -0.15
C ASN A 183 -24.84 22.99 0.18
N LEU A 184 -23.96 22.76 -0.78
CA LEU A 184 -22.67 22.13 -0.54
C LEU A 184 -21.53 23.09 -0.90
N THR A 185 -20.49 23.13 -0.07
CA THR A 185 -19.28 23.92 -0.30
C THR A 185 -18.05 23.06 -0.03
N ALA A 186 -17.06 23.11 -0.93
CA ALA A 186 -15.79 22.39 -0.85
C ALA A 186 -14.60 23.34 -1.06
N GLU A 187 -13.41 22.95 -0.59
CA GLU A 187 -12.20 23.74 -0.77
C GLU A 187 -11.32 23.20 -1.91
N LEU A 188 -11.23 21.88 -2.05
CA LEU A 188 -10.29 21.17 -2.93
C LEU A 188 -10.95 20.45 -4.11
N GLY A 189 -12.27 20.57 -4.26
CA GLY A 189 -13.03 19.96 -5.35
C GLY A 189 -14.22 20.80 -5.80
N THR A 190 -14.86 20.31 -6.86
CA THR A 190 -16.08 20.91 -7.43
C THR A 190 -17.22 19.91 -7.43
N PHE A 191 -18.44 20.44 -7.38
CA PHE A 191 -19.65 19.65 -7.40
C PHE A 191 -20.36 19.72 -8.75
N ASP A 192 -20.92 18.60 -9.19
CA ASP A 192 -21.84 18.54 -10.32
C ASP A 192 -22.85 17.41 -10.06
N VAL A 193 -23.79 17.15 -10.95
CA VAL A 193 -24.76 16.07 -10.83
C VAL A 193 -24.62 15.06 -11.97
N ALA A 194 -24.67 13.77 -11.64
CA ALA A 194 -24.64 12.69 -12.64
C ALA A 194 -25.96 12.58 -13.42
N ALA A 195 -27.06 13.04 -12.83
CA ALA A 195 -28.39 13.12 -13.42
C ALA A 195 -29.18 14.29 -12.83
N THR A 196 -30.11 14.83 -13.60
CA THR A 196 -31.01 15.92 -13.20
C THR A 196 -32.41 15.37 -12.96
N VAL A 197 -33.02 15.74 -11.83
CA VAL A 197 -34.37 15.33 -11.43
C VAL A 197 -35.37 16.43 -11.76
N GLU A 198 -36.53 16.08 -12.32
CA GLU A 198 -37.57 17.07 -12.63
C GLU A 198 -38.07 17.78 -11.37
N GLY A 199 -38.25 19.11 -11.46
CA GLY A 199 -38.71 19.94 -10.34
C GLY A 199 -37.65 20.28 -9.30
N VAL A 200 -36.37 19.99 -9.57
CA VAL A 200 -35.23 20.44 -8.75
C VAL A 200 -34.38 21.45 -9.54
N PHE A 201 -34.16 22.62 -8.95
CA PHE A 201 -33.29 23.66 -9.49
C PHE A 201 -31.87 23.49 -8.96
N ILE A 202 -30.88 23.62 -9.85
CA ILE A 202 -29.47 23.41 -9.56
C ILE A 202 -28.70 24.66 -9.97
N LYS A 203 -27.90 25.23 -9.05
CA LYS A 203 -27.02 26.38 -9.31
C LYS A 203 -25.60 26.06 -8.86
N GLY A 204 -24.59 26.47 -9.64
CA GLY A 204 -23.17 26.25 -9.31
C GLY A 204 -22.62 24.88 -9.74
N GLY A 205 -23.22 24.24 -10.76
CA GLY A 205 -22.67 23.01 -11.32
C GLY A 205 -21.30 23.24 -11.96
N GLY A 206 -20.30 22.44 -11.56
CA GLY A 206 -18.90 22.60 -11.93
C GLY A 206 -18.10 23.54 -11.03
N GLU A 207 -18.71 24.14 -10.02
CA GLU A 207 -18.08 25.07 -9.08
C GLU A 207 -17.80 24.42 -7.72
N LYS A 208 -17.06 25.13 -6.85
CA LYS A 208 -16.81 24.70 -5.46
C LYS A 208 -18.04 24.77 -4.55
N HIS A 209 -19.07 25.47 -5.00
CA HIS A 209 -20.31 25.67 -4.28
C HIS A 209 -21.48 25.28 -5.19
N ILE A 210 -22.40 24.45 -4.68
CA ILE A 210 -23.62 24.07 -5.39
C ILE A 210 -24.84 24.27 -4.48
N THR A 211 -25.90 24.82 -5.04
CA THR A 211 -27.21 24.97 -4.40
C THR A 211 -28.22 24.12 -5.14
N LEU A 212 -28.99 23.33 -4.39
CA LEU A 212 -30.10 22.52 -4.89
C LEU A 212 -31.38 22.95 -4.17
N SER A 213 -32.44 23.20 -4.93
CA SER A 213 -33.73 23.59 -4.34
C SER A 213 -34.92 22.98 -5.08
N GLY A 214 -36.03 22.78 -4.38
CA GLY A 214 -37.23 22.20 -4.98
C GLY A 214 -38.41 22.15 -4.02
N SER A 215 -39.62 22.06 -4.56
CA SER A 215 -40.87 22.04 -3.79
C SER A 215 -41.24 20.66 -3.24
N ARG A 216 -40.66 19.59 -3.79
CA ARG A 216 -40.90 18.19 -3.36
C ARG A 216 -39.65 17.62 -2.70
N LEU A 217 -39.74 17.25 -1.43
CA LEU A 217 -38.65 16.65 -0.68
C LEU A 217 -38.13 15.36 -1.32
N SER A 218 -39.02 14.52 -1.85
CA SER A 218 -38.65 13.28 -2.56
C SER A 218 -37.79 13.55 -3.80
N ALA A 219 -38.12 14.59 -4.57
CA ALA A 219 -37.36 14.97 -5.75
C ALA A 219 -35.99 15.54 -5.37
N LEU A 220 -35.93 16.40 -4.34
CA LEU A 220 -34.67 16.92 -3.83
C LEU A 220 -33.76 15.81 -3.30
N ASN A 221 -34.30 14.86 -2.54
CA ASN A 221 -33.53 13.73 -2.03
C ASN A 221 -33.05 12.79 -3.14
N GLN A 222 -33.87 12.57 -4.17
CA GLN A 222 -33.40 11.84 -5.35
C GLN A 222 -32.28 12.60 -6.08
N GLN A 223 -32.37 13.94 -6.19
CA GLN A 223 -31.31 14.75 -6.78
C GLN A 223 -30.00 14.67 -5.98
N LEU A 224 -30.08 14.63 -4.65
CA LEU A 224 -28.93 14.49 -3.76
C LEU A 224 -28.18 13.17 -3.96
N GLN A 225 -28.86 12.09 -4.36
CA GLN A 225 -28.23 10.80 -4.70
C GLN A 225 -27.32 10.89 -5.94
N PHE A 226 -27.52 11.91 -6.78
CA PHE A 226 -26.74 12.12 -8.00
C PHE A 226 -25.64 13.17 -7.85
N VAL A 227 -25.47 13.77 -6.67
CA VAL A 227 -24.41 14.75 -6.44
C VAL A 227 -23.05 14.05 -6.53
N THR A 228 -22.20 14.64 -7.36
CA THR A 228 -20.83 14.19 -7.59
C THR A 228 -19.84 15.19 -7.02
N TYR A 229 -18.70 14.67 -6.60
CA TYR A 229 -17.53 15.43 -6.21
C TYR A 229 -16.39 15.11 -7.16
N THR A 230 -15.74 16.13 -7.71
CA THR A 230 -14.52 16.01 -8.51
C THR A 230 -13.37 16.70 -7.79
N SER A 231 -12.32 15.96 -7.46
CA SER A 231 -11.09 16.56 -6.93
C SER A 231 -10.41 17.40 -8.03
N ILE A 232 -10.00 18.63 -7.71
CA ILE A 232 -9.27 19.51 -8.64
C ILE A 232 -7.80 19.71 -8.25
N VAL A 233 -7.36 19.07 -7.16
CA VAL A 233 -5.99 19.14 -6.65
C VAL A 233 -5.33 17.77 -6.80
N PHE A 234 -4.09 17.77 -7.29
CA PHE A 234 -3.24 16.59 -7.21
C PHE A 234 -2.41 16.64 -5.93
N HIS A 235 -2.73 15.76 -4.97
CA HIS A 235 -1.92 15.54 -3.78
C HIS A 235 -1.96 14.05 -3.41
N PRO A 236 -0.82 13.41 -3.05
CA PRO A 236 -0.77 11.96 -2.82
C PRO A 236 -1.61 11.49 -1.63
N LYS A 237 -1.77 12.34 -0.61
CA LYS A 237 -2.58 12.09 0.59
C LYS A 237 -3.05 13.40 1.22
N THR A 238 -4.26 13.86 0.92
CA THR A 238 -4.89 15.03 1.54
C THR A 238 -6.36 14.74 1.82
N ALA A 239 -7.09 15.71 2.33
CA ALA A 239 -8.53 15.60 2.50
C ALA A 239 -9.20 16.95 2.31
N ASP A 240 -10.40 16.93 1.73
CA ASP A 240 -11.26 18.10 1.59
C ASP A 240 -12.30 18.14 2.70
N SER A 241 -12.57 19.32 3.24
CA SER A 241 -13.65 19.55 4.20
C SER A 241 -14.86 20.07 3.45
N VAL A 242 -15.91 19.26 3.39
CA VAL A 242 -17.16 19.61 2.72
C VAL A 242 -18.18 20.08 3.74
N GLN A 243 -18.68 21.30 3.55
CA GLN A 243 -19.83 21.81 4.26
C GLN A 243 -21.12 21.40 3.55
N PHE A 244 -22.06 20.83 4.28
CA PHE A 244 -23.43 20.59 3.84
C PHE A 244 -24.37 21.41 4.71
N ALA A 245 -25.25 22.20 4.11
CA ALA A 245 -26.07 23.15 4.84
C ALA A 245 -27.50 23.22 4.32
N THR A 246 -28.43 23.48 5.22
CA THR A 246 -29.80 23.92 4.94
C THR A 246 -30.18 24.98 5.96
N GLU A 247 -31.27 25.71 5.78
CA GLU A 247 -31.69 26.84 6.63
C GLU A 247 -31.40 26.66 8.14
N GLY A 248 -30.42 27.41 8.66
CA GLY A 248 -30.02 27.39 10.08
C GLY A 248 -29.25 26.16 10.55
N HIS A 249 -28.97 25.19 9.68
CA HIS A 249 -28.32 23.93 9.99
C HIS A 249 -27.10 23.69 9.09
N GLN A 250 -26.00 23.26 9.70
CA GLN A 250 -24.78 22.95 8.99
C GLN A 250 -24.20 21.63 9.50
N ALA A 251 -23.57 20.90 8.59
CA ALA A 251 -22.82 19.70 8.83
C ALA A 251 -21.51 19.76 8.04
N PHE A 252 -20.49 19.10 8.56
CA PHE A 252 -19.19 18.98 7.89
C PHE A 252 -18.82 17.51 7.78
N PHE A 253 -18.27 17.15 6.64
CA PHE A 253 -17.69 15.82 6.44
C PHE A 253 -16.44 15.90 5.58
N THR A 254 -15.64 14.85 5.63
CA THR A 254 -14.33 14.82 4.99
C THR A 254 -14.32 13.86 3.81
N ILE A 255 -13.80 14.33 2.67
CA ILE A 255 -13.50 13.47 1.51
C ILE A 255 -11.98 13.29 1.47
N LYS A 256 -11.49 12.07 1.70
CA LYS A 256 -10.07 11.74 1.57
C LYS A 256 -9.69 11.76 0.09
N ILE A 257 -8.68 12.55 -0.27
CA ILE A 257 -8.13 12.62 -1.62
C ILE A 257 -6.77 11.94 -1.60
N GLY A 258 -6.63 10.84 -2.33
CA GLY A 258 -5.36 10.13 -2.38
C GLY A 258 -5.40 8.85 -3.20
N HIS A 259 -4.22 8.28 -3.41
CA HIS A 259 -4.11 6.95 -3.97
C HIS A 259 -4.23 5.90 -2.87
N ARG A 260 -5.00 4.86 -3.14
CA ARG A 260 -4.96 3.64 -2.33
C ARG A 260 -3.57 3.04 -2.36
N THR A 261 -3.14 2.49 -1.23
CA THR A 261 -1.88 1.77 -1.13
C THR A 261 -1.87 0.60 -2.12
N ILE A 262 -0.86 0.57 -2.98
CA ILE A 262 -0.64 -0.55 -3.88
C ILE A 262 -0.15 -1.74 -3.04
N PRO A 263 -0.83 -2.90 -3.07
CA PRO A 263 -0.46 -4.03 -2.24
C PRO A 263 0.86 -4.64 -2.71
N ASN A 264 1.78 -4.88 -1.78
CA ASN A 264 2.98 -5.67 -2.01
C ASN A 264 2.72 -7.13 -1.59
N LEU A 265 2.42 -7.99 -2.56
CA LEU A 265 2.06 -9.39 -2.33
C LEU A 265 3.23 -10.31 -2.65
N TYR A 266 3.46 -11.31 -1.81
CA TYR A 266 4.58 -12.23 -1.96
C TYR A 266 4.14 -13.57 -2.56
N ASN A 267 4.79 -13.95 -3.66
CA ASN A 267 4.59 -15.25 -4.27
C ASN A 267 5.63 -16.26 -3.72
N SER A 268 5.42 -16.71 -2.49
CA SER A 268 6.31 -17.69 -1.81
C SER A 268 6.02 -19.15 -2.19
N GLY A 269 5.17 -19.38 -3.19
CA GLY A 269 4.71 -20.72 -3.59
C GLY A 269 3.63 -21.29 -2.68
N HIS A 270 2.98 -22.36 -3.15
CA HIS A 270 1.95 -23.08 -2.43
C HIS A 270 2.52 -24.32 -1.75
N SER A 271 2.69 -24.24 -0.44
CA SER A 271 2.87 -25.42 0.40
C SER A 271 1.87 -25.35 1.54
N ARG A 272 1.37 -26.51 1.99
CA ARG A 272 0.48 -26.60 3.17
C ARG A 272 1.20 -26.15 4.44
N ASP A 273 2.52 -26.37 4.50
CA ASP A 273 3.42 -25.90 5.56
C ASP A 273 4.28 -24.74 5.05
N TYR A 274 4.62 -23.80 5.93
CA TYR A 274 5.48 -22.68 5.58
C TYR A 274 6.85 -23.18 5.11
N ASN A 275 7.19 -22.94 3.85
CA ASN A 275 8.57 -23.06 3.40
C ASN A 275 9.36 -21.87 3.94
N ILE A 276 9.97 -22.02 5.11
CA ILE A 276 10.73 -20.96 5.79
C ILE A 276 11.83 -20.39 4.89
N THR A 277 12.49 -21.22 4.09
CA THR A 277 13.53 -20.78 3.15
C THR A 277 12.99 -19.82 2.09
N ALA A 278 11.72 -19.96 1.68
CA ALA A 278 11.09 -19.06 0.72
C ALA A 278 10.52 -17.77 1.37
N LEU A 279 10.35 -17.75 2.69
CA LEU A 279 9.71 -16.67 3.42
C LEU A 279 10.69 -15.77 4.17
N VAL A 280 11.84 -16.32 4.59
CA VAL A 280 12.79 -15.65 5.47
C VAL A 280 14.18 -15.65 4.84
N THR A 281 14.81 -14.48 4.84
CA THR A 281 16.25 -14.32 4.65
C THR A 281 16.86 -13.85 5.95
N ILE A 282 18.00 -14.42 6.33
CA ILE A 282 18.77 -13.96 7.49
C ILE A 282 19.72 -12.86 7.00
N ALA A 283 19.68 -11.70 7.64
CA ALA A 283 20.56 -10.58 7.35
C ALA A 283 21.47 -10.33 8.56
N THR A 284 22.75 -10.15 8.28
CA THR A 284 23.75 -9.81 9.30
C THR A 284 24.79 -8.85 8.76
N LYS A 285 25.59 -8.30 9.67
CA LYS A 285 26.70 -7.41 9.36
C LYS A 285 27.91 -7.81 10.18
N THR A 286 29.07 -7.92 9.53
CA THR A 286 30.34 -8.24 10.19
C THR A 286 31.35 -7.09 10.13
N PHE A 287 32.27 -7.07 11.10
CA PHE A 287 33.44 -6.20 11.12
C PHE A 287 34.49 -6.79 12.07
N LEU A 288 35.66 -7.12 11.55
CA LEU A 288 36.82 -7.67 12.27
C LEU A 288 36.52 -8.92 13.11
N ARG A 289 35.46 -9.67 12.78
CA ARG A 289 34.95 -10.81 13.58
C ARG A 289 34.54 -12.00 12.70
N TYR A 290 35.39 -12.37 11.74
CA TYR A 290 35.12 -13.51 10.85
C TYR A 290 35.00 -14.85 11.60
N ASP A 291 35.68 -15.02 12.73
CA ASP A 291 35.54 -16.19 13.60
C ASP A 291 34.10 -16.32 14.12
N LYS A 292 33.52 -15.22 14.62
CA LYS A 292 32.15 -15.17 15.11
C LYS A 292 31.14 -15.35 13.99
N LEU A 293 31.36 -14.67 12.86
CA LEU A 293 30.52 -14.84 11.67
C LEU A 293 30.50 -16.29 11.19
N LYS A 294 31.65 -16.99 11.23
CA LYS A 294 31.72 -18.40 10.89
C LYS A 294 30.90 -19.25 11.86
N ASP A 295 31.01 -19.03 13.17
CA ASP A 295 30.19 -19.74 14.17
C ASP A 295 28.68 -19.49 13.97
N LEU A 296 28.29 -18.25 13.62
CA LEU A 296 26.92 -17.90 13.26
C LEU A 296 26.46 -18.69 12.04
N ILE A 297 27.24 -18.69 10.95
CA ILE A 297 26.90 -19.42 9.71
C ILE A 297 26.80 -20.92 9.98
N ASP A 298 27.78 -21.51 10.66
CA ASP A 298 27.84 -22.93 10.98
C ASP A 298 26.59 -23.33 11.79
N SER A 299 26.21 -22.55 12.81
CA SER A 299 24.99 -22.81 13.61
C SER A 299 23.70 -22.57 12.83
N ILE A 300 23.62 -21.57 11.94
CA ILE A 300 22.45 -21.42 11.04
C ILE A 300 22.30 -22.67 10.18
N ARG A 301 23.39 -23.19 9.61
CA ARG A 301 23.36 -24.33 8.70
C ARG A 301 22.96 -25.63 9.40
N GLU A 302 23.19 -25.77 10.71
CA GLU A 302 22.69 -26.89 11.51
C GLU A 302 21.15 -26.96 11.54
N TYR A 303 20.46 -25.82 11.64
CA TYR A 303 19.00 -25.77 11.80
C TYR A 303 18.24 -25.39 10.53
N TYR A 304 18.85 -24.57 9.66
CA TYR A 304 18.26 -24.03 8.43
C TYR A 304 19.27 -24.10 7.27
N PRO A 305 19.58 -25.31 6.76
CA PRO A 305 20.69 -25.54 5.83
C PRO A 305 20.56 -24.80 4.49
N SER A 306 19.32 -24.55 4.02
CA SER A 306 19.04 -23.92 2.74
C SER A 306 18.67 -22.43 2.82
N ILE A 307 18.60 -21.84 4.01
CA ILE A 307 18.15 -20.44 4.14
C ILE A 307 19.21 -19.48 3.58
N THR A 308 18.77 -18.46 2.84
CA THR A 308 19.67 -17.42 2.35
C THR A 308 20.19 -16.58 3.51
N ILE A 309 21.50 -16.34 3.52
CA ILE A 309 22.20 -15.45 4.45
C ILE A 309 22.79 -14.30 3.65
N VAL A 310 22.35 -13.09 3.95
CA VAL A 310 22.91 -11.84 3.39
C VAL A 310 23.86 -11.23 4.41
N ILE A 311 25.10 -10.98 4.00
CA ILE A 311 26.17 -10.49 4.86
C ILE A 311 26.65 -9.15 4.31
N ALA A 312 26.48 -8.10 5.10
CA ALA A 312 27.14 -6.82 4.86
C ALA A 312 28.49 -6.77 5.57
N ASP A 313 29.54 -6.39 4.86
CA ASP A 313 30.92 -6.45 5.35
C ASP A 313 31.64 -5.10 5.12
N ASP A 314 32.00 -4.41 6.20
CA ASP A 314 32.71 -3.12 6.14
C ASP A 314 34.15 -3.22 6.66
N ASN A 315 34.79 -4.38 6.54
CA ASN A 315 36.22 -4.56 6.81
C ASN A 315 37.10 -3.78 5.81
N GLU A 316 38.30 -3.37 6.23
CA GLU A 316 39.28 -2.70 5.34
C GLU A 316 39.83 -3.68 4.28
N HIS A 317 40.06 -4.91 4.72
CA HIS A 317 40.55 -6.01 3.90
C HIS A 317 39.58 -7.19 4.02
N PRO A 318 38.45 -7.16 3.30
CA PRO A 318 37.42 -8.17 3.43
C PRO A 318 37.91 -9.54 2.96
N GLN A 319 37.62 -10.58 3.74
CA GLN A 319 37.88 -11.97 3.39
C GLN A 319 36.67 -12.56 2.67
N PRO A 320 36.84 -13.33 1.57
CA PRO A 320 35.71 -13.96 0.89
C PRO A 320 34.96 -14.92 1.82
N VAL A 321 33.67 -14.67 2.02
CA VAL A 321 32.77 -15.59 2.74
C VAL A 321 31.97 -16.37 1.70
N THR A 322 32.29 -17.65 1.52
CA THR A 322 31.70 -18.51 0.49
C THR A 322 30.94 -19.68 1.10
N GLY A 323 29.89 -20.14 0.42
CA GLY A 323 29.08 -21.26 0.85
C GLY A 323 27.72 -21.27 0.15
N PRO A 324 26.94 -22.36 0.31
CA PRO A 324 25.60 -22.43 -0.28
C PRO A 324 24.72 -21.34 0.33
N HIS A 325 23.93 -20.67 -0.52
CA HIS A 325 22.96 -19.63 -0.13
C HIS A 325 23.58 -18.49 0.70
N ILE A 326 24.83 -18.13 0.43
CA ILE A 326 25.49 -16.95 1.01
C ILE A 326 25.57 -15.86 -0.05
N GLU A 327 25.11 -14.68 0.31
CA GLU A 327 25.29 -13.46 -0.47
C GLU A 327 26.14 -12.47 0.35
N HIS A 328 27.37 -12.25 -0.09
CA HIS A 328 28.36 -11.43 0.61
C HIS A 328 28.57 -10.10 -0.10
N TYR A 329 28.26 -9.01 0.58
CA TYR A 329 28.32 -7.65 0.05
C TYR A 329 29.35 -6.80 0.80
N ILE A 330 30.30 -6.26 0.05
CA ILE A 330 31.37 -5.42 0.57
C ILE A 330 30.95 -3.95 0.60
N MET A 331 31.27 -3.28 1.69
CA MET A 331 31.03 -1.86 1.94
C MET A 331 32.34 -1.09 2.10
N PRO A 332 32.31 0.25 1.97
CA PRO A 332 33.44 1.08 2.37
C PRO A 332 33.86 0.79 3.82
N PHE A 333 35.18 0.80 4.06
CA PHE A 333 35.76 0.49 5.36
C PHE A 333 35.11 1.29 6.50
N GLY A 334 34.69 0.58 7.55
CA GLY A 334 34.20 1.16 8.79
C GLY A 334 32.95 2.03 8.62
N LYS A 335 32.20 1.87 7.51
CA LYS A 335 31.00 2.66 7.21
C LYS A 335 29.94 2.55 8.30
N GLY A 336 29.91 1.44 9.03
CA GLY A 336 29.17 1.32 10.28
C GLY A 336 27.94 0.44 10.21
N TRP A 337 27.36 0.22 11.39
CA TRP A 337 26.35 -0.79 11.63
C TRP A 337 25.00 -0.50 10.97
N PHE A 338 24.48 0.74 11.06
CA PHE A 338 23.19 1.10 10.42
C PHE A 338 23.28 1.13 8.90
N ALA A 339 24.40 1.61 8.35
CA ALA A 339 24.64 1.52 6.91
C ALA A 339 24.66 0.05 6.42
N GLY A 340 25.28 -0.86 7.19
CA GLY A 340 25.30 -2.27 6.85
C GLY A 340 23.96 -2.96 6.98
N ARG A 341 23.14 -2.59 7.98
CA ARG A 341 21.73 -3.01 8.08
C ARG A 341 20.95 -2.63 6.83
N ASN A 342 21.04 -1.37 6.39
CA ASN A 342 20.37 -0.93 5.17
C ASN A 342 20.84 -1.73 3.94
N LEU A 343 22.15 -1.91 3.78
CA LEU A 343 22.68 -2.69 2.66
C LEU A 343 22.10 -4.10 2.68
N ALA A 344 22.25 -4.84 3.77
CA ALA A 344 21.77 -6.22 3.85
C ALA A 344 20.25 -6.31 3.60
N VAL A 345 19.45 -5.48 4.28
CA VAL A 345 17.98 -5.48 4.12
C VAL A 345 17.55 -5.08 2.70
N SER A 346 18.31 -4.22 2.00
CA SER A 346 18.03 -3.85 0.61
C SER A 346 18.19 -5.00 -0.39
N GLN A 347 18.96 -6.04 -0.05
CA GLN A 347 19.16 -7.21 -0.90
C GLN A 347 18.13 -8.33 -0.66
N VAL A 348 17.40 -8.30 0.47
CA VAL A 348 16.43 -9.34 0.81
C VAL A 348 15.23 -9.40 -0.15
N THR A 349 14.97 -10.53 -0.78
CA THR A 349 13.83 -10.68 -1.70
C THR A 349 12.62 -11.36 -1.07
N THR A 350 12.80 -12.00 0.09
CA THR A 350 11.75 -12.73 0.82
C THR A 350 10.79 -11.79 1.55
N LYS A 351 9.65 -12.34 1.98
CA LYS A 351 8.59 -11.63 2.72
C LYS A 351 9.07 -11.06 4.05
N TYR A 352 9.91 -11.82 4.73
CA TYR A 352 10.44 -11.48 6.04
C TYR A 352 11.97 -11.49 6.01
N VAL A 353 12.57 -10.59 6.79
CA VAL A 353 13.99 -10.58 7.09
C VAL A 353 14.17 -10.80 8.59
N LEU A 354 15.08 -11.70 8.96
CA LEU A 354 15.56 -11.83 10.32
C LEU A 354 16.87 -11.07 10.47
N TRP A 355 16.92 -10.09 11.37
CA TRP A 355 18.17 -9.46 11.75
C TRP A 355 18.85 -10.26 12.87
N VAL A 356 20.13 -10.57 12.69
CA VAL A 356 21.00 -11.17 13.70
C VAL A 356 22.35 -10.45 13.74
N ASP A 357 22.91 -10.31 14.94
CA ASP A 357 24.31 -9.89 15.09
C ASP A 357 25.23 -11.09 14.78
N ASP A 358 26.43 -10.80 14.26
CA ASP A 358 27.44 -11.76 13.79
C ASP A 358 28.01 -12.67 14.89
N ASP A 359 27.69 -12.42 16.17
CA ASP A 359 28.10 -13.21 17.34
C ASP A 359 26.94 -13.97 17.99
N PHE A 360 25.81 -14.10 17.29
CA PHE A 360 24.71 -14.95 17.71
C PHE A 360 24.92 -16.40 17.27
N ILE A 361 24.34 -17.33 18.04
CA ILE A 361 24.43 -18.77 17.81
C ILE A 361 23.02 -19.36 17.81
N PHE A 362 22.66 -20.00 16.69
CA PHE A 362 21.38 -20.68 16.55
C PHE A 362 21.37 -21.96 17.40
N THR A 363 20.19 -22.26 17.94
CA THR A 363 19.97 -23.48 18.74
C THR A 363 18.62 -24.08 18.41
N ALA A 364 18.32 -25.25 19.00
CA ALA A 364 16.99 -25.85 18.90
C ALA A 364 15.85 -24.92 19.35
N ASN A 365 16.12 -23.87 20.16
CA ASN A 365 15.12 -22.90 20.62
C ASN A 365 14.95 -21.69 19.66
N THR A 366 15.75 -21.59 18.61
CA THR A 366 15.69 -20.50 17.63
C THR A 366 14.70 -20.87 16.51
N LYS A 367 13.41 -20.82 16.83
CA LYS A 367 12.30 -21.24 15.94
C LYS A 367 11.80 -20.11 15.05
N LEU A 368 12.22 -20.09 13.79
CA LEU A 368 11.80 -19.08 12.81
C LEU A 368 10.34 -19.27 12.38
N GLU A 369 9.87 -20.52 12.36
CA GLU A 369 8.48 -20.89 12.07
C GLU A 369 7.52 -20.15 13.00
N LYS A 370 7.90 -20.03 14.27
CA LYS A 370 7.08 -19.35 15.27
C LYS A 370 7.00 -17.85 15.01
N MET A 371 8.12 -17.21 14.66
CA MET A 371 8.16 -15.80 14.32
C MET A 371 7.32 -15.51 13.07
N VAL A 372 7.40 -16.38 12.06
CA VAL A 372 6.56 -16.32 10.85
C VAL A 372 5.08 -16.49 11.20
N ASP A 373 4.71 -17.51 12.00
CA ASP A 373 3.31 -17.76 12.37
C ASP A 373 2.67 -16.54 13.06
N ILE A 374 3.42 -15.88 13.94
CA ILE A 374 2.98 -14.65 14.61
C ILE A 374 2.73 -13.54 13.57
N LEU A 375 3.69 -13.29 12.66
CA LEU A 375 3.57 -12.23 11.65
C LEU A 375 2.50 -12.54 10.58
N GLU A 376 2.13 -13.79 10.39
CA GLU A 376 1.08 -14.21 9.45
C GLU A 376 -0.33 -14.16 10.07
N ARG A 377 -0.45 -14.38 11.39
CA ARG A 377 -1.73 -14.44 12.11
C ARG A 377 -2.11 -13.15 12.85
N THR A 378 -1.19 -12.19 12.96
CA THR A 378 -1.42 -10.92 13.64
C THR A 378 -1.24 -9.73 12.69
N THR A 379 -1.49 -8.52 13.20
CA THR A 379 -1.21 -7.27 12.49
C THR A 379 0.19 -6.73 12.74
N LEU A 380 1.07 -7.52 13.38
CA LEU A 380 2.44 -7.11 13.66
C LEU A 380 3.27 -7.00 12.36
N ASP A 381 4.11 -5.98 12.33
CA ASP A 381 5.10 -5.76 11.28
C ASP A 381 6.48 -6.33 11.66
N LEU A 382 6.74 -6.50 12.97
CA LEU A 382 8.01 -6.98 13.51
C LEU A 382 7.81 -7.73 14.83
N VAL A 383 8.56 -8.82 15.03
CA VAL A 383 8.58 -9.58 16.27
C VAL A 383 10.02 -9.86 16.72
N GLY A 384 10.33 -9.50 17.97
CA GLY A 384 11.61 -9.80 18.62
C GLY A 384 11.58 -11.10 19.42
N GLY A 385 12.74 -11.73 19.58
CA GLY A 385 12.93 -12.87 20.48
C GLY A 385 13.63 -12.48 21.79
N ALA A 386 14.25 -13.48 22.43
CA ALA A 386 15.16 -13.29 23.55
C ALA A 386 16.58 -13.70 23.16
N VAL A 387 17.58 -13.00 23.70
CA VAL A 387 19.00 -13.33 23.56
C VAL A 387 19.50 -13.89 24.88
N ARG A 388 20.03 -15.10 24.86
CA ARG A 388 20.58 -15.80 26.03
C ARG A 388 22.09 -15.68 26.06
N GLU A 389 22.59 -15.03 27.11
CA GLU A 389 24.02 -14.92 27.39
C GLU A 389 24.57 -16.26 27.91
N VAL A 390 25.89 -16.41 27.88
CA VAL A 390 26.58 -17.65 28.33
C VAL A 390 26.33 -17.96 29.81
N THR A 391 25.95 -16.97 30.62
CA THR A 391 25.53 -17.15 32.02
C THR A 391 24.19 -17.88 32.16
N GLY A 392 23.46 -18.09 31.06
CA GLY A 392 22.12 -18.67 31.03
C GLY A 392 20.99 -17.64 31.13
N TYR A 393 21.30 -16.38 31.43
CA TYR A 393 20.32 -15.30 31.49
C TYR A 393 19.81 -14.93 30.09
N ALA A 394 18.49 -14.87 29.92
CA ALA A 394 17.83 -14.50 28.66
C ALA A 394 17.19 -13.11 28.76
N ALA A 395 17.61 -12.19 27.88
CA ALA A 395 17.12 -10.82 27.81
C ALA A 395 16.26 -10.61 26.56
N THR A 396 15.16 -9.87 26.71
CA THR A 396 14.28 -9.47 25.58
C THR A 396 14.39 -7.98 25.24
N PHE A 397 14.97 -7.18 26.15
CA PHE A 397 15.21 -5.74 26.00
C PHE A 397 14.00 -4.96 25.48
N ARG A 398 12.83 -5.20 26.09
CA ARG A 398 11.55 -4.61 25.68
C ARG A 398 11.40 -3.22 26.26
N HIS A 399 10.99 -2.27 25.42
CA HIS A 399 10.67 -0.92 25.86
C HIS A 399 9.29 -0.48 25.38
N THR A 400 8.66 0.37 26.18
CA THR A 400 7.56 1.25 25.75
C THR A 400 8.11 2.65 25.51
N ILE A 401 7.69 3.29 24.43
CA ILE A 401 8.14 4.61 24.02
C ILE A 401 6.92 5.52 23.85
N SER A 402 6.96 6.69 24.47
CA SER A 402 5.91 7.71 24.31
C SER A 402 6.51 9.08 24.02
N VAL A 403 5.83 9.86 23.18
CA VAL A 403 6.20 11.23 22.85
C VAL A 403 5.13 12.17 23.39
N GLU A 404 5.53 13.08 24.28
CA GLU A 404 4.67 14.16 24.77
C GLU A 404 4.85 15.40 23.88
N LYS A 405 3.74 15.91 23.36
CA LYS A 405 3.73 17.09 22.50
C LYS A 405 4.11 18.33 23.32
N GLY A 406 5.15 19.03 22.88
CA GLY A 406 5.58 20.29 23.46
C GLY A 406 5.16 21.52 22.66
N GLY A 407 5.70 22.67 23.08
CA GLY A 407 5.52 23.97 22.45
C GLY A 407 6.51 24.20 21.30
N THR A 408 6.91 25.45 21.09
CA THR A 408 7.86 25.87 20.03
C THR A 408 9.21 25.16 20.11
N GLU A 409 9.66 24.87 21.34
CA GLU A 409 11.00 24.31 21.61
C GLU A 409 11.18 22.85 21.23
N GLY A 410 10.08 22.10 21.04
CA GLY A 410 10.16 20.66 20.75
C GLY A 410 9.37 19.79 21.72
N ASP A 411 9.35 18.50 21.41
CA ASP A 411 8.62 17.44 22.11
C ASP A 411 9.49 16.74 23.15
N CYS A 412 8.89 15.90 23.99
CA CYS A 412 9.58 15.15 25.04
C CYS A 412 9.43 13.65 24.85
N LEU A 413 10.56 12.93 24.79
CA LEU A 413 10.61 11.49 24.60
C LEU A 413 10.73 10.77 25.95
N HIS A 414 9.92 9.73 26.15
CA HIS A 414 10.01 8.86 27.32
C HIS A 414 10.18 7.42 26.87
N ILE A 415 11.25 6.79 27.36
CA ILE A 415 11.60 5.40 27.09
C ILE A 415 11.59 4.66 28.43
N ARG A 416 10.80 3.59 28.54
CA ARG A 416 10.68 2.80 29.76
C ARG A 416 10.82 1.32 29.43
N LEU A 417 11.50 0.58 30.31
CA LEU A 417 11.51 -0.88 30.24
C LEU A 417 10.08 -1.40 30.48
N GLY A 418 9.60 -2.26 29.59
CA GLY A 418 8.24 -2.78 29.72
C GLY A 418 7.61 -3.24 28.41
N TYR A 419 6.30 -3.47 28.47
CA TYR A 419 5.45 -3.87 27.36
C TYR A 419 4.02 -3.37 27.61
N HIS A 420 3.18 -3.33 26.58
CA HIS A 420 1.80 -2.82 26.64
C HIS A 420 0.81 -3.90 27.09
N HIS A 421 0.69 -4.98 26.31
CA HIS A 421 -0.22 -6.09 26.62
C HIS A 421 0.23 -7.40 25.95
N VAL A 422 -0.35 -8.52 26.36
CA VAL A 422 -0.14 -9.85 25.76
C VAL A 422 -0.80 -9.91 24.37
N ILE A 423 -0.21 -10.68 23.46
CA ILE A 423 -0.76 -10.92 22.12
C ILE A 423 -1.73 -12.10 22.18
N GLU A 424 -2.96 -11.89 21.73
CA GLU A 424 -4.00 -12.93 21.70
C GLU A 424 -3.54 -14.16 20.88
N GLY A 425 -3.74 -15.35 21.43
CA GLY A 425 -3.28 -16.61 20.84
C GLY A 425 -1.78 -16.91 20.99
N PHE A 426 -0.98 -15.98 21.55
CA PHE A 426 0.46 -16.13 21.75
C PHE A 426 0.87 -15.66 23.17
N PRO A 427 0.64 -16.48 24.22
CA PRO A 427 0.75 -16.04 25.62
C PRO A 427 2.16 -15.64 26.06
N ASN A 428 3.21 -16.14 25.40
CA ASN A 428 4.60 -15.79 25.68
C ASN A 428 5.08 -14.55 24.90
N CYS A 429 4.17 -13.88 24.20
CA CYS A 429 4.45 -12.74 23.35
C CYS A 429 3.65 -11.53 23.80
N VAL A 430 4.29 -10.36 23.78
CA VAL A 430 3.72 -9.07 24.20
C VAL A 430 3.96 -8.00 23.16
N VAL A 431 3.10 -6.98 23.12
CA VAL A 431 3.28 -5.77 22.31
C VAL A 431 4.25 -4.82 23.01
N ALA A 432 5.23 -4.29 22.28
CA ALA A 432 6.24 -3.35 22.77
C ALA A 432 6.61 -2.36 21.65
N ASP A 433 7.34 -1.29 21.95
CA ASP A 433 7.77 -0.30 20.95
C ASP A 433 9.21 -0.52 20.49
N ALA A 434 10.06 -1.14 21.31
CA ALA A 434 11.41 -1.55 20.93
C ALA A 434 11.76 -2.91 21.53
N VAL A 435 12.61 -3.66 20.81
CA VAL A 435 13.02 -5.02 21.18
C VAL A 435 14.52 -5.22 21.02
N ILE A 436 15.08 -6.27 21.63
CA ILE A 436 16.49 -6.64 21.48
C ILE A 436 16.88 -6.88 20.01
N ASN A 437 18.17 -6.76 19.65
CA ASN A 437 18.71 -6.91 18.29
C ASN A 437 18.63 -8.34 17.70
N PHE A 438 17.61 -9.09 18.07
CA PHE A 438 17.20 -10.36 17.48
C PHE A 438 15.70 -10.26 17.15
N PHE A 439 15.38 -9.93 15.91
CA PHE A 439 14.00 -9.71 15.49
C PHE A 439 13.79 -10.06 14.01
N MET A 440 12.56 -10.50 13.71
CA MET A 440 12.08 -10.73 12.36
C MET A 440 11.08 -9.64 12.01
N GLY A 441 11.27 -8.97 10.87
CA GLY A 441 10.35 -7.95 10.38
C GLY A 441 9.91 -8.24 8.95
N ARG A 442 8.76 -7.68 8.57
CA ARG A 442 8.36 -7.61 7.17
C ARG A 442 9.40 -6.80 6.40
N THR A 443 9.88 -7.35 5.29
CA THR A 443 10.97 -6.75 4.52
C THR A 443 10.61 -5.35 4.01
N ASP A 444 9.37 -5.16 3.55
CA ASP A 444 8.87 -3.86 3.08
C ASP A 444 8.82 -2.79 4.18
N LYS A 445 8.39 -3.18 5.38
CA LYS A 445 8.32 -2.28 6.54
C LYS A 445 9.69 -1.90 7.08
N MET A 446 10.62 -2.86 7.16
CA MET A 446 12.00 -2.55 7.58
C MET A 446 12.70 -1.61 6.60
N ARG A 447 12.42 -1.73 5.30
CA ARG A 447 12.90 -0.79 4.28
C ARG A 447 12.24 0.58 4.37
N GLN A 448 10.94 0.61 4.67
CA GLN A 448 10.18 1.85 4.81
C GLN A 448 10.71 2.72 5.95
N VAL A 449 11.06 2.11 7.08
CA VAL A 449 11.66 2.82 8.22
C VAL A 449 13.12 3.15 7.95
N GLY A 450 13.90 2.14 7.53
CA GLY A 450 15.34 2.29 7.30
C GLY A 450 16.14 2.55 8.59
N PHE A 451 17.46 2.50 8.46
CA PHE A 451 18.38 2.74 9.58
C PHE A 451 19.22 3.99 9.28
N ASP A 452 19.22 5.03 10.14
CA ASP A 452 19.98 6.27 9.88
C ASP A 452 21.50 6.00 9.78
N PRO A 453 22.13 6.07 8.59
CA PRO A 453 23.52 5.68 8.42
C PRO A 453 24.52 6.63 9.12
N ARG A 454 24.07 7.76 9.68
CA ARG A 454 24.90 8.61 10.54
C ARG A 454 25.27 7.90 11.84
N LEU A 455 24.42 6.99 12.33
CA LEU A 455 24.65 6.17 13.52
C LEU A 455 25.54 4.97 13.20
N SER A 456 26.85 5.19 13.18
CA SER A 456 27.81 4.18 12.71
C SER A 456 28.16 3.08 13.72
N ARG A 457 28.08 3.35 15.05
CA ARG A 457 28.55 2.41 16.09
C ARG A 457 27.56 2.16 17.22
N ARG A 458 26.82 3.18 17.65
CA ARG A 458 25.72 3.06 18.62
C ARG A 458 24.42 3.48 17.95
N GLY A 459 23.36 2.75 18.26
CA GLY A 459 22.01 3.11 17.86
C GLY A 459 21.09 1.92 17.96
N HIS A 460 20.36 1.74 19.05
CA HIS A 460 19.44 0.60 19.17
C HIS A 460 18.00 1.08 19.06
N LEU A 461 17.65 2.09 19.84
CA LEU A 461 16.30 2.60 19.98
C LEU A 461 15.89 3.50 18.81
N GLU A 462 16.85 4.05 18.06
CA GLU A 462 16.64 5.06 17.03
C GLU A 462 15.84 4.50 15.84
N PHE A 463 16.09 3.25 15.45
CA PHE A 463 15.26 2.56 14.45
C PHE A 463 13.80 2.43 14.91
N PHE A 464 13.59 2.14 16.20
CA PHE A 464 12.26 1.98 16.76
C PHE A 464 11.54 3.32 16.93
N ILE A 465 12.29 4.39 17.26
CA ILE A 465 11.78 5.77 17.29
C ILE A 465 11.36 6.22 15.89
N ASP A 466 12.20 5.97 14.86
CA ASP A 466 11.86 6.21 13.46
C ASP A 466 10.62 5.40 13.01
N GLY A 467 10.41 4.23 13.63
CA GLY A 467 9.28 3.35 13.37
C GLY A 467 7.96 3.71 14.07
N LEU A 468 7.95 4.69 15.00
CA LEU A 468 6.73 5.07 15.71
C LEU A 468 5.65 5.55 14.74
N GLY A 469 4.45 4.98 14.87
CA GLY A 469 3.32 5.25 13.96
C GLY A 469 3.41 4.54 12.59
N LEU A 470 4.49 3.80 12.32
CA LEU A 470 4.67 3.02 11.08
C LEU A 470 4.72 1.50 11.31
N LEU A 471 5.27 1.07 12.44
CA LEU A 471 5.46 -0.32 12.82
C LEU A 471 4.54 -0.72 13.98
N HIS A 472 3.96 -1.90 13.88
CA HIS A 472 3.34 -2.59 15.03
C HIS A 472 4.27 -3.73 15.49
N ILE A 473 4.76 -3.66 16.73
CA ILE A 473 5.90 -4.47 17.19
C ILE A 473 5.52 -5.39 18.36
N GLY A 474 5.99 -6.64 18.29
CA GLY A 474 5.85 -7.63 19.36
C GLY A 474 7.20 -8.18 19.84
N SER A 475 7.21 -8.84 21.00
CA SER A 475 8.36 -9.56 21.53
C SER A 475 7.93 -10.85 22.22
N CYS A 476 8.59 -11.96 21.89
CA CYS A 476 8.34 -13.28 22.47
C CYS A 476 9.53 -13.74 23.31
N SER A 477 9.29 -14.20 24.53
CA SER A 477 10.37 -14.66 25.42
C SER A 477 10.82 -16.09 25.17
N ASP A 478 10.10 -16.85 24.35
CA ASP A 478 10.31 -18.28 24.13
C ASP A 478 10.86 -18.64 22.74
N VAL A 479 11.18 -17.62 21.91
CA VAL A 479 12.07 -17.77 20.76
C VAL A 479 13.43 -17.22 21.17
N ILE A 480 14.39 -18.12 21.37
CA ILE A 480 15.65 -17.78 22.03
C ILE A 480 16.82 -18.03 21.08
N ILE A 481 17.72 -17.05 20.97
CA ILE A 481 19.02 -17.18 20.33
C ILE A 481 20.13 -17.07 21.38
N ASN A 482 21.23 -17.80 21.21
CA ASN A 482 22.37 -17.68 22.10
C ASN A 482 23.28 -16.53 21.66
N HIS A 483 23.99 -15.95 22.62
CA HIS A 483 25.06 -14.99 22.38
C HIS A 483 26.41 -15.67 22.62
N ALA A 484 27.37 -15.52 21.71
CA ALA A 484 28.73 -15.98 21.93
C ALA A 484 29.36 -15.26 23.15
N SER A 485 30.23 -15.95 23.88
CA SER A 485 30.84 -15.37 25.09
C SER A 485 31.57 -14.06 24.78
N LYS A 486 31.15 -12.97 25.43
CA LYS A 486 31.92 -11.72 25.48
C LYS A 486 33.02 -11.76 26.55
N ILE A 487 33.02 -12.79 27.42
CA ILE A 487 33.98 -12.95 28.50
C ILE A 487 35.25 -13.57 27.92
N VAL A 488 36.22 -12.70 27.60
CA VAL A 488 37.58 -13.09 27.21
C VAL A 488 38.55 -12.47 28.20
N LEU A 489 39.38 -13.31 28.83
CA LEU A 489 40.42 -12.83 29.75
C LEU A 489 41.36 -11.86 29.00
N PRO A 490 41.71 -10.69 29.55
CA PRO A 490 42.43 -9.64 28.83
C PRO A 490 43.71 -10.08 28.11
N TRP A 491 44.46 -11.02 28.71
CA TRP A 491 45.71 -11.57 28.17
C TRP A 491 45.53 -12.63 27.08
N ARG A 492 44.30 -13.07 26.80
CA ARG A 492 43.96 -14.00 25.71
C ARG A 492 43.33 -13.31 24.49
N LYS A 493 43.23 -11.98 24.50
CA LYS A 493 42.63 -11.22 23.40
C LYS A 493 43.56 -11.21 22.19
N THR A 494 43.02 -11.58 21.03
CA THR A 494 43.74 -11.48 19.75
C THR A 494 43.89 -10.02 19.34
N ASP A 495 44.78 -9.73 18.38
CA ASP A 495 44.97 -8.36 17.91
C ASP A 495 43.76 -7.84 17.11
N GLU A 496 43.03 -8.71 16.40
CA GLU A 496 41.77 -8.32 15.76
C GLU A 496 40.70 -7.94 16.81
N GLN A 497 40.62 -8.68 17.93
CA GLN A 497 39.69 -8.36 19.02
C GLN A 497 40.00 -7.01 19.66
N LYS A 498 41.28 -6.71 19.90
CA LYS A 498 41.71 -5.39 20.39
C LYS A 498 41.37 -4.28 19.39
N ALA A 499 41.58 -4.53 18.10
CA ALA A 499 41.22 -3.58 17.04
C ALA A 499 39.70 -3.34 17.01
N TYR A 500 38.90 -4.40 17.04
CA TYR A 500 37.43 -4.32 17.10
C TYR A 500 36.95 -3.51 18.32
N GLU A 501 37.50 -3.78 19.50
CA GLU A 501 37.14 -3.05 20.73
C GLU A 501 37.43 -1.54 20.62
N LYS A 502 38.55 -1.16 19.98
CA LYS A 502 38.87 0.25 19.72
C LYS A 502 37.78 0.94 18.89
N PHE A 503 37.22 0.25 17.88
CA PHE A 503 36.11 0.79 17.08
C PHE A 503 34.75 0.73 17.81
N ARG A 504 34.52 -0.27 18.64
CA ARG A 504 33.26 -0.43 19.39
C ARG A 504 33.10 0.62 20.49
N TYR A 505 34.20 0.91 21.18
CA TYR A 505 34.22 1.81 22.33
C TYR A 505 34.78 3.20 22.03
N SER A 506 35.09 3.50 20.76
CA SER A 506 35.45 4.87 20.37
C SER A 506 34.33 5.84 20.73
N VAL A 507 34.70 6.95 21.37
CA VAL A 507 33.77 8.03 21.74
C VAL A 507 33.19 8.62 20.45
N GLN A 508 31.88 8.53 20.27
CA GLN A 508 31.18 9.32 19.26
C GLN A 508 30.91 10.72 19.80
N SER A 509 30.94 11.70 18.91
CA SER A 509 30.51 13.08 19.14
C SER A 509 29.05 13.16 19.64
N ASN A 510 28.60 14.37 20.00
CA ASN A 510 27.21 14.70 20.39
C ASN A 510 26.14 14.42 19.30
N LEU A 511 26.41 13.53 18.35
CA LEU A 511 25.55 13.14 17.25
C LEU A 511 24.22 12.56 17.72
N SER A 512 24.22 11.81 18.83
CA SER A 512 22.97 11.33 19.44
C SER A 512 22.09 12.54 19.79
N ASP A 513 22.61 13.49 20.57
CA ASP A 513 21.86 14.68 20.99
C ASP A 513 21.42 15.53 19.79
N GLU A 514 22.26 15.68 18.76
CA GLU A 514 21.89 16.36 17.51
C GLU A 514 20.72 15.67 16.81
N ILE A 515 20.73 14.32 16.73
CA ILE A 515 19.63 13.55 16.14
C ILE A 515 18.36 13.75 16.95
N PHE A 516 18.40 13.59 18.27
CA PHE A 516 17.22 13.80 19.11
C PHE A 516 16.69 15.24 19.00
N TYR A 517 17.58 16.23 19.08
CA TYR A 517 17.20 17.64 19.04
C TYR A 517 16.69 18.09 17.66
N PHE A 518 17.45 17.84 16.58
CA PHE A 518 17.10 18.34 15.25
C PHE A 518 16.21 17.40 14.46
N LYS A 519 16.58 16.11 14.33
CA LYS A 519 15.83 15.16 13.49
C LYS A 519 14.46 14.86 14.10
N TYR A 520 14.43 14.61 15.42
CA TYR A 520 13.19 14.28 16.12
C TYR A 520 12.50 15.49 16.74
N ARG A 521 13.08 16.69 16.67
CA ARG A 521 12.54 17.90 17.30
C ARG A 521 12.28 17.69 18.81
N MET A 522 13.15 16.98 19.50
CA MET A 522 13.01 16.70 20.94
C MET A 522 13.74 17.75 21.76
N LYS A 523 13.04 18.39 22.69
CA LYS A 523 13.65 19.26 23.70
C LYS A 523 14.12 18.48 24.94
N CYS A 524 13.56 17.29 25.17
CA CYS A 524 13.92 16.47 26.32
C CYS A 524 13.77 14.97 26.03
N SER A 525 14.54 14.16 26.75
CA SER A 525 14.47 12.70 26.71
C SER A 525 14.65 12.14 28.11
N THR A 526 13.88 11.12 28.47
CA THR A 526 14.04 10.37 29.72
C THR A 526 14.08 8.88 29.43
N SER A 527 15.07 8.18 29.99
CA SER A 527 15.18 6.73 29.92
C SER A 527 15.30 6.16 31.33
N GLN A 528 14.74 4.96 31.55
CA GLN A 528 14.95 4.16 32.76
C GLN A 528 15.95 3.04 32.48
#